data_AF-A0A0K2JB62-F1
#
_entry.id   AF-A0A0K2JB62-F1
#
_cell.length_a   1.000
_cell.length_b   1.000
_cell.length_c   1.000
_cell.angle_alpha   90.00
_cell.angle_beta   90.00
_cell.angle_gamma   90.00
#
_symmetry.space_group_name_H-M   'P 1'
#
loop_
_entity.id
_entity.type
_entity.pdbx_description
1 polymer ?
#
loop_
_entity_poly.entity_id
_entity_poly.type
_entity_poly.pdbx_seq_one_letter_code
_entity_poly.pdbx_strand_id
1 'polypeptide(L)'
;MKKKIIILSILILGSVVMVRESLAEKASEIQKEIDNAIANPGGKKDDNASEAGSSNTADNADSQETVKDPEAAPKAEDTGTAPVTQTDDISDGSKFKTYNSYERAVLARKNPSSIYQLSQLYFKDGLYERAVNLSKKDVSGDIRNLFVVAIGSRLMGYYDQSIDYYNRILATSPNQSEAKLGIGIAYKAKGEFSKALGYLKDYARINPSQEVVKQISELNELISSK
;
A
#
# COMPACT_ATOMS: atom_id res chain seq x y z
N MET A 1 0.20 -44.53 -33.96
CA MET A 1 0.92 -43.41 -34.62
C MET A 1 0.62 -42.14 -33.83
N LYS A 2 1.62 -41.63 -33.10
CA LYS A 2 1.53 -40.46 -32.21
C LYS A 2 1.96 -39.19 -32.99
N LYS A 3 1.01 -38.36 -33.44
CA LYS A 3 1.25 -36.96 -33.84
C LYS A 3 -0.06 -36.19 -33.68
N LYS A 4 -0.21 -35.37 -32.62
CA LYS A 4 -1.19 -34.24 -32.57
C LYS A 4 -1.17 -33.34 -31.31
N ILE A 5 -0.22 -33.45 -30.36
CA ILE A 5 -0.28 -32.68 -29.09
C ILE A 5 0.95 -31.78 -28.87
N ILE A 6 1.37 -30.98 -29.86
CA ILE A 6 2.47 -30.00 -29.65
C ILE A 6 2.12 -28.56 -30.06
N ILE A 7 0.97 -28.31 -30.71
CA ILE A 7 0.70 -26.97 -31.28
C ILE A 7 -0.07 -26.03 -30.32
N LEU A 8 -0.69 -26.53 -29.25
CA LEU A 8 -1.50 -25.68 -28.36
C LEU A 8 -0.69 -24.96 -27.25
N SER A 9 0.54 -25.40 -26.96
CA SER A 9 1.38 -24.84 -25.89
C SER A 9 2.13 -23.57 -26.32
N ILE A 10 2.37 -23.37 -27.62
CA ILE A 10 3.15 -22.25 -28.15
C ILE A 10 2.28 -20.97 -28.24
N LEU A 11 0.97 -21.10 -28.43
CA LEU A 11 0.03 -19.96 -28.47
C LEU A 11 -0.20 -19.30 -27.10
N ILE A 12 -0.03 -20.04 -26.00
CA ILE A 12 -0.23 -19.51 -24.64
C ILE A 12 1.03 -18.81 -24.12
N LEU A 13 2.24 -19.25 -24.52
CA LEU A 13 3.46 -18.51 -24.22
C LEU A 13 3.55 -17.20 -25.02
N GLY A 14 3.10 -17.21 -26.28
CA GLY A 14 3.07 -16.00 -27.12
C GLY A 14 2.23 -14.88 -26.52
N SER A 15 1.06 -15.19 -25.95
CA SER A 15 0.20 -14.19 -25.31
C SER A 15 0.76 -13.67 -23.98
N VAL A 16 1.44 -14.50 -23.19
CA VAL A 16 2.10 -14.06 -21.95
C VAL A 16 3.30 -13.15 -22.22
N VAL A 17 4.08 -13.43 -23.28
CA VAL A 17 5.20 -12.56 -23.70
C VAL A 17 4.69 -11.24 -24.26
N MET A 18 3.67 -11.26 -25.14
CA MET A 18 3.04 -10.04 -25.67
C MET A 18 2.43 -9.15 -24.57
N VAL A 19 1.81 -9.75 -23.55
CA VAL A 19 1.25 -9.00 -22.42
C VAL A 19 2.35 -8.38 -21.55
N ARG A 20 3.49 -9.07 -21.36
CA ARG A 20 4.64 -8.52 -20.62
C ARG A 20 5.30 -7.37 -21.37
N GLU A 21 5.44 -7.47 -22.69
CA GLU A 21 6.00 -6.43 -23.55
C GLU A 21 5.08 -5.20 -23.59
N SER A 22 3.76 -5.41 -23.72
CA SER A 22 2.74 -4.34 -23.64
C SER A 22 2.71 -3.62 -22.29
N LEU A 23 2.96 -4.33 -21.18
CA LEU A 23 3.02 -3.72 -19.85
C LEU A 23 4.32 -2.93 -19.63
N ALA A 24 5.44 -3.40 -20.17
CA ALA A 24 6.71 -2.67 -20.13
C ALA A 24 6.66 -1.40 -20.98
N GLU A 25 6.04 -1.47 -22.17
CA GLU A 25 5.85 -0.32 -23.07
C GLU A 25 4.95 0.74 -22.41
N LYS A 26 3.83 0.33 -21.80
CA LYS A 26 2.96 1.25 -21.02
C LYS A 26 3.67 1.85 -19.80
N ALA A 27 4.52 1.08 -19.11
CA ALA A 27 5.31 1.59 -18.00
C ALA A 27 6.34 2.63 -18.47
N SER A 28 6.95 2.43 -19.64
CA SER A 28 7.86 3.38 -20.26
C SER A 28 7.15 4.65 -20.73
N GLU A 29 5.94 4.56 -21.30
CA GLU A 29 5.14 5.73 -21.65
C GLU A 29 4.75 6.55 -20.42
N ILE A 30 4.32 5.87 -19.34
CA ILE A 30 4.01 6.51 -18.06
C ILE A 30 5.25 7.21 -17.50
N GLN A 31 6.43 6.59 -17.58
CA GLN A 31 7.68 7.21 -17.13
C GLN A 31 8.02 8.45 -17.97
N LYS A 32 7.80 8.40 -19.29
CA LYS A 32 8.05 9.53 -20.20
C LYS A 32 7.08 10.69 -19.96
N GLU A 33 5.82 10.41 -19.64
CA GLU A 33 4.85 11.43 -19.21
C GLU A 33 5.21 12.04 -17.85
N ILE A 34 5.71 11.21 -16.92
CA ILE A 34 6.21 11.67 -15.62
C ILE A 34 7.42 12.60 -15.82
N ASP A 35 8.38 12.21 -16.66
CA ASP A 35 9.58 13.00 -16.94
C ASP A 35 9.23 14.33 -17.64
N ASN A 36 8.25 14.33 -18.56
CA ASN A 36 7.76 15.55 -19.20
C ASN A 36 7.00 16.49 -18.23
N ALA A 37 6.21 15.92 -17.30
CA ALA A 37 5.51 16.70 -16.29
C ALA A 37 6.47 17.29 -15.23
N ILE A 38 7.60 16.61 -14.98
CA ILE A 38 8.68 17.11 -14.12
C ILE A 38 9.51 18.19 -14.84
N ALA A 39 9.75 18.03 -16.14
CA ALA A 39 10.53 18.97 -16.95
C ALA A 39 9.82 20.29 -17.23
N ASN A 40 8.49 20.36 -17.15
CA ASN A 40 7.73 21.57 -17.45
C ASN A 40 6.56 21.78 -16.46
N PRO A 41 6.80 22.35 -15.26
CA PRO A 41 5.78 22.49 -14.21
C PRO A 41 4.78 23.63 -14.47
N GLY A 42 4.89 24.36 -15.58
CA GLY A 42 4.04 25.49 -15.94
C GLY A 42 3.29 25.27 -17.24
N GLY A 43 2.02 24.85 -17.16
CA GLY A 43 1.22 24.55 -18.35
C GLY A 43 -0.31 24.60 -18.16
N LYS A 44 -0.79 25.50 -17.30
CA LYS A 44 -2.08 26.25 -17.40
C LYS A 44 -2.34 26.93 -16.06
N LYS A 45 -2.07 28.23 -16.00
CA LYS A 45 -2.72 29.15 -15.08
C LYS A 45 -3.49 30.13 -15.94
N ASP A 46 -4.80 30.17 -15.72
CA ASP A 46 -5.64 31.26 -16.16
C ASP A 46 -5.24 32.51 -15.37
N ASP A 47 -5.16 33.62 -16.09
CA ASP A 47 -4.74 34.92 -15.60
C ASP A 47 -5.70 35.47 -14.54
N ASN A 48 -5.18 35.91 -13.40
CA ASN A 48 -5.57 37.22 -12.87
C ASN A 48 -4.57 37.78 -11.86
N ALA A 49 -4.22 39.03 -12.06
CA ALA A 49 -3.20 39.81 -11.37
C ALA A 49 -3.71 40.46 -10.08
N SER A 50 -2.80 40.70 -9.12
CA SER A 50 -2.70 41.97 -8.37
C SER A 50 -1.43 41.98 -7.49
N GLU A 51 -0.46 42.76 -7.99
CA GLU A 51 0.41 43.75 -7.33
C GLU A 51 1.21 43.51 -6.03
N ALA A 52 2.53 43.72 -6.21
CA ALA A 52 3.44 44.62 -5.49
C ALA A 52 4.06 44.21 -4.13
N GLY A 53 5.40 44.25 -4.08
CA GLY A 53 6.13 44.53 -2.84
C GLY A 53 7.55 43.94 -2.65
N SER A 54 8.55 44.54 -3.30
CA SER A 54 9.94 44.80 -2.81
C SER A 54 10.96 43.67 -2.47
N SER A 55 12.08 43.67 -3.22
CA SER A 55 13.51 43.75 -2.80
C SER A 55 14.00 42.92 -1.57
N ASN A 56 15.07 42.11 -1.59
CA ASN A 56 16.45 42.43 -2.01
C ASN A 56 17.41 41.20 -1.89
N THR A 57 18.38 41.12 -2.82
CA THR A 57 19.82 40.72 -2.73
C THR A 57 20.29 39.42 -2.03
N ALA A 58 21.04 38.55 -2.74
CA ALA A 58 22.52 38.48 -2.70
C ALA A 58 23.10 37.18 -3.32
N ASP A 59 23.88 37.35 -4.40
CA ASP A 59 25.21 36.82 -4.77
C ASP A 59 25.71 35.37 -4.55
N ASN A 60 26.48 34.97 -5.57
CA ASN A 60 27.57 33.97 -5.69
C ASN A 60 27.18 32.53 -6.04
N ALA A 61 27.41 32.03 -7.26
CA ALA A 61 28.66 31.82 -8.04
C ALA A 61 29.32 30.45 -7.77
N ASP A 62 29.11 29.57 -8.76
CA ASP A 62 30.05 28.65 -9.42
C ASP A 62 31.14 27.91 -8.62
N SER A 63 31.14 26.57 -8.71
CA SER A 63 32.33 25.73 -8.96
C SER A 63 31.96 24.23 -9.05
N GLN A 64 32.49 23.58 -10.09
CA GLN A 64 32.30 22.18 -10.49
C GLN A 64 33.23 21.17 -9.79
N GLU A 65 32.78 19.90 -9.84
CA GLU A 65 33.50 18.61 -10.02
C GLU A 65 34.67 18.17 -9.10
N THR A 66 34.56 16.94 -8.55
CA THR A 66 35.25 15.72 -9.08
C THR A 66 35.12 14.55 -8.09
N VAL A 67 34.71 13.36 -8.57
CA VAL A 67 34.79 12.08 -7.83
C VAL A 67 35.64 11.10 -8.63
N LYS A 68 36.63 10.50 -7.97
CA LYS A 68 37.46 9.38 -8.45
C LYS A 68 36.99 8.07 -7.80
N ASP A 69 36.94 7.00 -8.59
CA ASP A 69 37.01 5.58 -8.19
C ASP A 69 38.44 5.05 -8.50
N PRO A 70 38.90 3.82 -8.16
CA PRO A 70 38.18 2.59 -7.72
C PRO A 70 38.88 1.73 -6.60
N GLU A 71 38.30 0.56 -6.24
CA GLU A 71 38.96 -0.79 -6.21
C GLU A 71 38.67 -1.74 -4.99
N ALA A 72 38.49 -3.03 -5.35
CA ALA A 72 38.76 -4.30 -4.62
C ALA A 72 37.66 -5.04 -3.80
N ALA A 73 37.42 -6.29 -4.20
CA ALA A 73 36.62 -7.34 -3.55
C ALA A 73 37.50 -8.54 -3.12
N PRO A 74 37.03 -9.44 -2.22
CA PRO A 74 37.40 -10.87 -2.33
C PRO A 74 36.22 -11.88 -2.16
N LYS A 75 36.48 -13.14 -2.58
CA LYS A 75 35.59 -14.29 -2.86
C LYS A 75 35.61 -15.39 -1.76
N ALA A 76 34.59 -16.25 -1.67
CA ALA A 76 34.60 -17.68 -1.24
C ALA A 76 33.16 -18.30 -1.40
N GLU A 77 32.88 -19.25 -2.31
CA GLU A 77 32.99 -20.74 -2.29
C GLU A 77 31.71 -21.52 -1.86
N ASP A 78 31.52 -22.65 -2.57
CA ASP A 78 30.30 -23.46 -2.84
C ASP A 78 29.82 -24.34 -1.67
N THR A 79 28.51 -24.31 -1.36
CA THR A 79 27.90 -25.10 -0.26
C THR A 79 26.82 -26.10 -0.69
N GLY A 80 26.67 -26.45 -1.97
CA GLY A 80 25.90 -27.65 -2.36
C GLY A 80 24.43 -27.74 -1.87
N THR A 81 23.72 -26.62 -1.72
CA THR A 81 22.29 -26.61 -1.32
C THR A 81 21.38 -26.30 -2.52
N ALA A 82 20.23 -26.98 -2.55
CA ALA A 82 19.17 -27.01 -3.57
C ALA A 82 18.83 -25.67 -4.28
N PRO A 83 18.31 -25.71 -5.53
CA PRO A 83 18.09 -24.50 -6.32
C PRO A 83 17.11 -23.55 -5.62
N VAL A 84 17.62 -22.36 -5.29
CA VAL A 84 16.86 -21.21 -4.83
C VAL A 84 15.89 -20.80 -5.93
N THR A 85 14.58 -20.97 -5.70
CA THR A 85 13.53 -20.36 -6.52
C THR A 85 12.64 -19.48 -5.65
N GLN A 86 13.15 -18.31 -5.30
CA GLN A 86 12.46 -17.02 -5.23
C GLN A 86 13.49 -16.02 -4.72
N THR A 87 13.77 -15.02 -5.55
CA THR A 87 14.75 -13.97 -5.29
C THR A 87 14.39 -13.24 -4.01
N ASP A 88 15.13 -13.52 -2.93
CA ASP A 88 15.30 -12.60 -1.81
C ASP A 88 15.93 -11.32 -2.37
N ASP A 89 15.09 -10.41 -2.85
CA ASP A 89 15.55 -9.14 -3.38
C ASP A 89 15.91 -8.26 -2.18
N ILE A 90 17.22 -8.21 -1.97
CA ILE A 90 18.01 -7.42 -1.02
C ILE A 90 17.20 -6.21 -0.53
N SER A 91 17.02 -6.11 0.79
CA SER A 91 16.59 -4.89 1.49
C SER A 91 17.67 -3.81 1.38
N ASP A 92 17.95 -3.38 0.16
CA ASP A 92 18.76 -2.23 -0.18
C ASP A 92 17.88 -0.97 0.00
N GLY A 93 18.47 0.10 0.53
CA GLY A 93 17.85 1.42 0.65
C GLY A 93 17.23 1.94 -0.66
N SER A 94 17.55 1.36 -1.82
CA SER A 94 16.91 1.59 -3.11
C SER A 94 15.40 1.35 -3.07
N LYS A 95 14.91 0.27 -2.43
CA LYS A 95 13.47 0.00 -2.29
C LYS A 95 12.76 1.14 -1.54
N PHE A 96 13.39 1.64 -0.48
CA PHE A 96 12.87 2.78 0.30
C PHE A 96 12.91 4.11 -0.48
N LYS A 97 13.96 4.33 -1.28
CA LYS A 97 14.07 5.51 -2.16
C LYS A 97 12.95 5.53 -3.21
N THR A 98 12.67 4.37 -3.82
CA THR A 98 11.58 4.21 -4.80
C THR A 98 10.22 4.54 -4.18
N TYR A 99 9.95 4.05 -2.97
CA TYR A 99 8.72 4.39 -2.25
C TYR A 99 8.58 5.88 -1.96
N ASN A 100 9.66 6.57 -1.59
CA ASN A 100 9.60 8.01 -1.36
C ASN A 100 9.18 8.77 -2.63
N SER A 101 9.70 8.36 -3.80
CA SER A 101 9.30 8.94 -5.09
C SER A 101 7.83 8.65 -5.40
N TYR A 102 7.35 7.43 -5.15
CA TYR A 102 5.94 7.07 -5.34
C TYR A 102 5.02 7.86 -4.41
N GLU A 103 5.36 8.01 -3.13
CA GLU A 103 4.55 8.82 -2.19
C GLU A 103 4.42 10.26 -2.69
N ARG A 104 5.53 10.88 -3.12
CA ARG A 104 5.51 12.25 -3.64
C ARG A 104 4.58 12.38 -4.85
N ALA A 105 4.66 11.44 -5.81
CA ALA A 105 3.83 11.44 -7.00
C ALA A 105 2.33 11.24 -6.67
N VAL A 106 2.03 10.30 -5.78
CA VAL A 106 0.65 10.01 -5.32
C VAL A 106 0.06 11.21 -4.59
N LEU A 107 0.82 11.84 -3.69
CA LEU A 107 0.36 12.99 -2.91
C LEU A 107 0.22 14.26 -3.74
N ALA A 108 1.06 14.46 -4.77
CA ALA A 108 0.91 15.57 -5.70
C ALA A 108 -0.42 15.51 -6.45
N ARG A 109 -0.87 14.30 -6.83
CA ARG A 109 -2.14 14.08 -7.52
C ARG A 109 -3.37 14.20 -6.61
N LYS A 110 -3.19 14.07 -5.28
CA LYS A 110 -4.26 14.06 -4.26
C LYS A 110 -5.45 13.14 -4.61
N ASN A 111 -5.18 12.03 -5.32
CA ASN A 111 -6.20 11.11 -5.76
C ASN A 111 -6.34 9.95 -4.75
N PRO A 112 -7.51 9.78 -4.11
CA PRO A 112 -7.73 8.75 -3.09
C PRO A 112 -7.45 7.33 -3.58
N SER A 113 -7.75 7.03 -4.85
CA SER A 113 -7.49 5.70 -5.43
C SER A 113 -6.00 5.40 -5.53
N SER A 114 -5.18 6.41 -5.86
CA SER A 114 -3.73 6.23 -5.94
C SER A 114 -3.08 6.08 -4.55
N ILE A 115 -3.61 6.80 -3.55
CA ILE A 115 -3.24 6.64 -2.14
C ILE A 115 -3.55 5.21 -1.68
N TYR A 116 -4.74 4.70 -2.00
CA TYR A 116 -5.16 3.35 -1.65
C TYR A 116 -4.29 2.28 -2.31
N GLN A 117 -3.99 2.42 -3.60
CA GLN A 117 -3.15 1.48 -4.35
C GLN A 117 -1.73 1.37 -3.77
N LEU A 118 -1.07 2.50 -3.50
CA LEU A 118 0.26 2.49 -2.90
C LEU A 118 0.24 1.96 -1.47
N SER A 119 -0.82 2.27 -0.70
CA SER A 119 -0.97 1.74 0.65
C SER A 119 -1.19 0.23 0.65
N GLN A 120 -1.90 -0.33 -0.33
CA GLN A 120 -1.98 -1.78 -0.50
C GLN A 120 -0.62 -2.43 -0.81
N LEU A 121 0.21 -1.76 -1.62
CA LEU A 121 1.57 -2.23 -1.87
C LEU A 121 2.36 -2.29 -0.57
N TYR A 122 2.31 -1.24 0.25
CA TYR A 122 2.89 -1.25 1.59
C TYR A 122 2.38 -2.39 2.47
N PHE A 123 1.09 -2.70 2.43
CA PHE A 123 0.54 -3.84 3.15
C PHE A 123 1.14 -5.18 2.71
N LYS A 124 1.35 -5.38 1.40
CA LYS A 124 1.98 -6.59 0.85
C LYS A 124 3.43 -6.74 1.32
N ASP A 125 4.12 -5.61 1.48
CA ASP A 125 5.51 -5.55 1.96
C ASP A 125 5.62 -5.49 3.50
N GLY A 126 4.50 -5.58 4.24
CA GLY A 126 4.49 -5.49 5.71
C GLY A 126 4.75 -4.09 6.28
N LEU A 127 4.82 -3.06 5.44
CA LEU A 127 5.09 -1.67 5.81
C LEU A 127 3.83 -0.95 6.33
N TYR A 128 3.19 -1.50 7.37
CA TYR A 128 1.89 -1.03 7.85
C TYR A 128 1.91 0.43 8.32
N GLU A 129 2.98 0.88 8.96
CA GLU A 129 3.10 2.28 9.39
C GLU A 129 3.08 3.24 8.21
N ARG A 130 3.81 2.92 7.13
CA ARG A 130 3.80 3.74 5.90
C ARG A 130 2.42 3.73 5.24
N ALA A 131 1.74 2.58 5.19
CA ALA A 131 0.38 2.47 4.69
C ALA A 131 -0.59 3.37 5.46
N VAL A 132 -0.54 3.32 6.80
CA VAL A 132 -1.39 4.15 7.67
C VAL A 132 -1.08 5.63 7.47
N ASN A 133 0.19 6.02 7.48
CA ASN A 133 0.60 7.42 7.36
C ASN A 133 0.26 8.00 5.98
N LEU A 134 0.37 7.21 4.92
CA LEU A 134 -0.01 7.62 3.57
C LEU A 134 -1.53 7.75 3.45
N SER A 135 -2.32 6.75 3.86
CA SER A 135 -3.78 6.82 3.79
C SER A 135 -4.39 7.89 4.69
N LYS A 136 -3.74 8.27 5.79
CA LYS A 136 -4.15 9.40 6.62
C LYS A 136 -4.09 10.76 5.91
N LYS A 137 -3.27 10.88 4.85
CA LYS A 137 -3.15 12.12 4.05
C LYS A 137 -4.32 12.30 3.08
N ASP A 138 -5.18 11.30 2.92
CA ASP A 138 -6.40 11.42 2.14
C ASP A 138 -7.45 12.25 2.89
N VAL A 139 -7.70 13.46 2.40
CA VAL A 139 -8.69 14.39 2.95
C VAL A 139 -10.10 14.19 2.40
N SER A 140 -10.27 13.33 1.38
CA SER A 140 -11.58 13.08 0.76
C SER A 140 -12.51 12.24 1.62
N GLY A 141 -11.95 11.47 2.57
CA GLY A 141 -12.71 10.50 3.35
C GLY A 141 -13.05 9.21 2.60
N ASP A 142 -12.30 8.85 1.56
CA ASP A 142 -12.51 7.60 0.82
C ASP A 142 -12.46 6.40 1.78
N ILE A 143 -13.56 5.64 1.80
CA ILE A 143 -13.77 4.53 2.71
C ILE A 143 -12.66 3.48 2.63
N ARG A 144 -12.05 3.28 1.45
CA ARG A 144 -10.98 2.31 1.24
C ARG A 144 -9.71 2.74 1.99
N ASN A 145 -9.38 4.03 1.94
CA ASN A 145 -8.25 4.58 2.71
C ASN A 145 -8.53 4.57 4.21
N LEU A 146 -9.78 4.81 4.64
CA LEU A 146 -10.14 4.64 6.04
C LEU A 146 -9.97 3.18 6.50
N PHE A 147 -10.32 2.19 5.67
CA PHE A 147 -10.09 0.78 5.95
C PHE A 147 -8.60 0.45 6.06
N VAL A 148 -7.74 1.00 5.19
CA VAL A 148 -6.28 0.85 5.29
C VAL A 148 -5.80 1.33 6.66
N VAL A 149 -6.23 2.52 7.10
CA VAL A 149 -5.84 3.05 8.41
C VAL A 149 -6.33 2.16 9.55
N ALA A 150 -7.61 1.75 9.51
CA ALA A 150 -8.20 0.91 10.55
C ALA A 150 -7.49 -0.44 10.68
N ILE A 151 -7.27 -1.13 9.55
CA ILE A 151 -6.61 -2.44 9.52
C ILE A 151 -5.14 -2.30 9.93
N GLY A 152 -4.43 -1.30 9.40
CA GLY A 152 -3.00 -1.12 9.67
C GLY A 152 -2.75 -0.80 11.13
N SER A 153 -3.57 0.07 11.72
CA SER A 153 -3.52 0.38 13.15
C SER A 153 -3.72 -0.87 14.00
N ARG A 154 -4.67 -1.75 13.63
CA ARG A 154 -4.90 -3.02 14.33
C ARG A 154 -3.70 -3.96 14.25
N LEU A 155 -3.07 -4.09 13.07
CA LEU A 155 -1.90 -4.94 12.88
C LEU A 155 -0.67 -4.46 13.67
N MET A 156 -0.58 -3.15 13.93
CA MET A 156 0.46 -2.55 14.77
C MET A 156 0.11 -2.53 16.27
N GLY A 157 -1.04 -3.07 16.67
CA GLY A 157 -1.48 -3.08 18.08
C GLY A 157 -2.17 -1.80 18.55
N TYR A 158 -2.34 -0.79 17.69
CA TYR A 158 -3.08 0.44 18.00
C TYR A 158 -4.60 0.21 17.88
N TYR A 159 -5.14 -0.59 18.79
CA TYR A 159 -6.54 -1.06 18.73
C TYR A 159 -7.56 0.07 18.86
N ASP A 160 -7.33 1.05 19.73
CA ASP A 160 -8.25 2.19 19.90
C ASP A 160 -8.34 3.05 18.64
N GLN A 161 -7.19 3.30 17.99
CA GLN A 161 -7.16 4.00 16.70
C GLN A 161 -7.87 3.19 15.61
N SER A 162 -7.69 1.87 15.60
CA SER A 162 -8.40 0.99 14.66
C SER A 162 -9.92 1.12 14.81
N ILE A 163 -10.41 1.05 16.06
CA ILE A 163 -11.83 1.18 16.40
C ILE A 163 -12.37 2.56 15.99
N ASP A 164 -11.64 3.63 16.26
CA ASP A 164 -12.01 4.99 15.82
C ASP A 164 -12.23 5.07 14.30
N TYR A 165 -11.28 4.57 13.51
CA TYR A 165 -11.40 4.62 12.05
C TYR A 165 -12.53 3.72 11.51
N TYR A 166 -12.78 2.56 12.11
CA TYR A 166 -13.97 1.77 11.76
C TYR A 166 -15.27 2.48 12.12
N ASN A 167 -15.33 3.19 13.25
CA ASN A 167 -16.51 3.99 13.61
C ASN A 167 -16.74 5.15 12.64
N ARG A 168 -15.67 5.79 12.15
CA ARG A 168 -15.76 6.81 11.09
C ARG A 168 -16.35 6.24 9.80
N ILE A 169 -15.95 5.02 9.43
CA ILE A 169 -16.55 4.30 8.28
C ILE A 169 -18.05 4.07 8.51
N LEU A 170 -18.44 3.61 9.70
CA LEU A 170 -19.85 3.35 10.03
C LEU A 170 -20.68 4.64 10.12
N ALA A 171 -20.08 5.77 10.47
CA ALA A 171 -20.77 7.06 10.48
C ALA A 171 -21.21 7.51 9.09
N THR A 172 -20.43 7.21 8.04
CA THR A 172 -20.76 7.55 6.65
C THR A 172 -21.42 6.40 5.90
N SER A 173 -21.21 5.17 6.33
CA SER A 173 -21.72 3.95 5.69
C SER A 173 -22.20 2.95 6.76
N PRO A 174 -23.38 3.18 7.36
CA PRO A 174 -23.87 2.38 8.50
C PRO A 174 -24.05 0.88 8.21
N ASN A 175 -24.24 0.54 6.94
CA ASN A 175 -24.45 -0.84 6.48
C ASN A 175 -23.15 -1.58 6.21
N GLN A 176 -21.99 -0.98 6.48
CA GLN A 176 -20.71 -1.55 6.13
C GLN A 176 -20.27 -2.61 7.16
N SER A 177 -20.79 -3.81 6.99
CA SER A 177 -20.70 -4.92 7.97
C SER A 177 -19.25 -5.29 8.33
N GLU A 178 -18.33 -5.17 7.38
CA GLU A 178 -16.91 -5.46 7.53
C GLU A 178 -16.23 -4.51 8.53
N ALA A 179 -16.75 -3.30 8.70
CA ALA A 179 -16.27 -2.40 9.76
C ALA A 179 -16.70 -2.90 11.14
N LYS A 180 -17.91 -3.48 11.29
CA LYS A 180 -18.34 -4.12 12.55
C LYS A 180 -17.48 -5.34 12.88
N LEU A 181 -17.18 -6.17 11.88
CA LEU A 181 -16.23 -7.27 12.04
C LEU A 181 -14.87 -6.76 12.49
N GLY A 182 -14.35 -5.71 11.84
CA GLY A 182 -13.10 -5.07 12.19
C GLY A 182 -13.04 -4.59 13.64
N ILE A 183 -14.09 -3.93 14.13
CA ILE A 183 -14.22 -3.49 15.53
C ILE A 183 -14.23 -4.69 16.48
N GLY A 184 -14.99 -5.74 16.16
CA GLY A 184 -15.04 -6.96 16.96
C GLY A 184 -13.65 -7.61 17.11
N ILE A 185 -12.89 -7.70 16.03
CA ILE A 185 -11.52 -8.23 16.04
C ILE A 185 -10.59 -7.31 16.86
N ALA A 186 -10.71 -5.99 16.73
CA ALA A 186 -9.90 -5.04 17.48
C ALA A 186 -10.16 -5.12 19.00
N TYR A 187 -11.42 -5.18 19.43
CA TYR A 187 -11.76 -5.39 20.84
C TYR A 187 -11.28 -6.75 21.37
N LYS A 188 -11.36 -7.80 20.54
CA LYS A 188 -10.83 -9.12 20.91
C LYS A 188 -9.33 -9.05 21.18
N ALA A 189 -8.58 -8.40 20.29
CA ALA A 189 -7.13 -8.22 20.42
C ALA A 189 -6.75 -7.33 21.62
N LYS A 190 -7.62 -6.39 21.99
CA LYS A 190 -7.48 -5.55 23.19
C LYS A 190 -7.84 -6.29 24.50
N GLY A 191 -8.39 -7.51 24.42
CA GLY A 191 -8.85 -8.29 25.58
C GLY A 191 -10.23 -7.90 26.11
N GLU A 192 -10.94 -6.99 25.43
CA GLU A 192 -12.30 -6.54 25.80
C GLU A 192 -13.36 -7.50 25.19
N PHE A 193 -13.34 -8.75 25.64
CA PHE A 193 -14.09 -9.85 25.02
C PHE A 193 -15.60 -9.64 24.95
N SER A 194 -16.23 -9.05 25.96
CA SER A 194 -17.68 -8.79 25.96
C SER A 194 -18.09 -7.82 24.84
N LYS A 195 -17.27 -6.79 24.57
CA LYS A 195 -17.53 -5.86 23.46
C LYS A 195 -17.30 -6.54 22.12
N ALA A 196 -16.21 -7.30 21.99
CA ALA A 196 -15.91 -8.09 20.80
C ALA A 196 -17.09 -9.01 20.42
N LEU A 197 -17.64 -9.72 21.40
CA LEU A 197 -18.78 -10.62 21.23
C LEU A 197 -20.02 -9.90 20.66
N GLY A 198 -20.32 -8.70 21.15
CA GLY A 198 -21.44 -7.90 20.64
C GLY A 198 -21.32 -7.59 19.14
N TYR A 199 -20.16 -7.05 18.74
CA TYR A 199 -19.90 -6.72 17.34
C TYR A 199 -19.86 -7.94 16.42
N LEU A 200 -19.30 -9.07 16.88
CA LEU A 200 -19.30 -10.32 16.11
C LEU A 200 -20.70 -10.89 15.94
N LYS A 201 -21.57 -10.83 16.97
CA LYS A 201 -22.98 -11.23 16.85
C LYS A 201 -23.73 -10.35 15.84
N ASP A 202 -23.49 -9.05 15.85
CA ASP A 202 -24.09 -8.14 14.88
C ASP A 202 -23.63 -8.40 13.45
N TYR A 203 -22.34 -8.70 13.26
CA TYR A 203 -21.82 -9.11 11.96
C TYR A 203 -22.43 -10.45 11.49
N ALA A 204 -22.50 -11.45 12.37
CA ALA A 204 -23.02 -12.78 12.07
C ALA A 204 -24.50 -12.77 11.65
N ARG A 205 -25.30 -11.81 12.13
CA ARG A 205 -26.70 -11.64 11.71
C ARG A 205 -26.83 -11.32 10.22
N ILE A 206 -25.81 -10.68 9.64
CA ILE A 206 -25.77 -10.28 8.22
C ILE A 206 -24.99 -11.31 7.40
N ASN A 207 -23.81 -11.71 7.89
CA ASN A 207 -22.88 -12.61 7.21
C ASN A 207 -22.58 -13.83 8.11
N PRO A 208 -23.50 -14.78 8.22
CA PRO A 208 -23.26 -15.99 9.00
C PRO A 208 -22.18 -16.84 8.32
N SER A 209 -21.15 -17.21 9.07
CA SER A 209 -20.14 -18.17 8.62
C SER A 209 -19.73 -19.05 9.80
N GLN A 210 -19.29 -20.28 9.49
CA GLN A 210 -18.82 -21.21 10.52
C GLN A 210 -17.69 -20.61 11.35
N GLU A 211 -16.77 -19.88 10.71
CA GLU A 211 -15.65 -19.22 11.38
C GLU A 211 -16.12 -18.17 12.40
N VAL A 212 -17.06 -17.30 12.02
CA VAL A 212 -17.60 -16.28 12.95
C VAL A 212 -18.37 -16.93 14.10
N VAL A 213 -19.16 -17.98 13.81
CA VAL A 213 -19.90 -18.72 14.85
C VAL A 213 -18.93 -19.37 15.84
N LYS A 214 -17.84 -19.97 15.34
CA LYS A 214 -16.79 -20.54 16.18
C LYS A 214 -16.16 -19.47 17.08
N GLN A 215 -15.76 -18.32 16.53
CA GLN A 215 -15.19 -17.22 17.32
C GLN A 215 -16.16 -16.70 18.39
N ILE A 216 -17.47 -16.63 18.09
CA ILE A 216 -18.49 -16.27 19.07
C ILE A 216 -18.54 -17.28 20.22
N SER A 217 -18.47 -18.59 19.91
CA SER A 217 -18.45 -19.66 20.92
C SER A 217 -17.22 -19.55 21.82
N GLU A 218 -16.03 -19.42 21.24
CA GLU A 218 -14.76 -19.27 21.95
C GLU A 218 -14.78 -18.07 22.90
N LEU A 219 -15.34 -16.93 22.47
CA LEU A 219 -15.50 -15.76 23.33
C LEU A 219 -16.46 -16.00 24.49
N ASN A 220 -17.57 -16.71 24.29
CA ASN A 220 -18.50 -17.02 25.38
C ASN A 220 -17.83 -17.89 26.46
N GLU A 221 -17.02 -18.88 26.05
CA GLU A 221 -16.25 -19.72 26.98
C GLU A 221 -15.21 -18.91 27.74
N LEU A 222 -14.47 -18.04 27.06
CA LEU A 222 -13.48 -17.15 27.67
C LEU A 222 -14.09 -16.16 28.67
N ILE A 223 -15.30 -15.68 28.40
CA ILE A 223 -16.02 -14.78 29.32
C ILE A 223 -16.55 -15.56 30.53
N SER A 224 -17.03 -16.78 30.33
CA SER A 224 -17.63 -17.60 31.39
C SER A 224 -16.60 -18.27 32.30
N SER A 225 -15.33 -18.34 31.88
CA SER A 225 -14.22 -18.96 32.63
C SER A 225 -13.43 -17.97 33.50
N LYS A 226 -13.80 -16.68 33.51
CA LYS A 226 -13.24 -15.64 34.39
C LYS A 226 -14.18 -15.35 35.55
#